data_AF-A0A1G7ZDL5-F1
#
_entry.id   AF-A0A1G7ZDL5-F1
#
_cell.length_a   1.000
_cell.length_b   1.000
_cell.length_c   1.000
_cell.angle_alpha   90.00
_cell.angle_beta   90.00
_cell.angle_gamma   90.00
#
_symmetry.space_group_name_H-M   'P 1'
#
loop_
_entity.id
_entity.type
_entity.pdbx_description
1 polymer ?
#
loop_
_entity_poly.entity_id
_entity_poly.type
_entity_poly.pdbx_seq_one_letter_code
_entity_poly.pdbx_strand_id
1 'polypeptide(L)'
;MTLDEELLAAARRAGTASAAAQDKADVAKAVYHHAVLRLHRAGGSMREIADALKMSHQRVHQIVEQSKRVERCWFCARAADQVGKLMAGPAALICDLCVASAEVGEVGDCSFCGETKPVHHGAEARICRKCLDFSAAVITEATVSEAASPR
;
A
#
# COMPACT_ATOMS: atom_id res chain seq x y z
N MET A 1 9.13 -46.02 2.11
CA MET A 1 9.50 -45.28 3.33
C MET A 1 8.38 -44.28 3.59
N THR A 2 7.64 -44.46 4.67
CA THR A 2 6.60 -43.54 5.11
C THR A 2 7.24 -42.42 5.92
N LEU A 3 6.80 -41.18 5.73
CA LEU A 3 7.24 -40.07 6.57
C LEU A 3 6.74 -40.30 7.99
N ASP A 4 7.54 -39.87 8.97
CA ASP A 4 7.08 -39.79 10.35
C ASP A 4 5.96 -38.77 10.45
N GLU A 5 4.78 -39.23 10.87
CA GLU A 5 3.56 -38.43 10.87
C GLU A 5 3.62 -37.28 11.89
N GLU A 6 4.34 -37.46 12.99
CA GLU A 6 4.52 -36.43 14.01
C GLU A 6 5.44 -35.31 13.49
N LEU A 7 6.55 -35.69 12.85
CA LEU A 7 7.45 -34.74 12.19
C LEU A 7 6.76 -34.00 11.05
N LEU A 8 5.94 -34.69 10.26
CA LEU A 8 5.16 -34.07 9.18
C LEU A 8 4.14 -33.07 9.72
N ALA A 9 3.42 -33.40 10.79
CA ALA A 9 2.48 -32.50 11.43
C ALA A 9 3.19 -31.27 12.04
N ALA A 10 4.36 -31.46 12.65
CA ALA A 10 5.18 -30.36 13.17
C ALA A 10 5.65 -29.42 12.05
N ALA A 11 6.13 -29.95 10.93
CA ALA A 11 6.55 -29.17 9.77
C ALA A 11 5.39 -28.34 9.19
N ARG A 12 4.19 -28.92 9.06
CA ARG A 12 3.00 -28.19 8.58
C ARG A 12 2.60 -27.03 9.49
N ARG A 13 2.64 -27.24 10.81
CA ARG A 13 2.37 -26.19 11.79
C ARG A 13 3.40 -25.06 11.69
N ALA A 14 4.68 -25.41 11.62
CA ALA A 14 5.77 -24.44 11.45
C ALA A 14 5.64 -23.64 10.14
N GLY A 15 5.31 -24.32 9.03
CA GLY A 15 5.09 -23.66 7.73
C GLY A 15 3.93 -22.66 7.78
N THR A 16 2.81 -23.03 8.41
CA THR A 16 1.65 -22.14 8.56
C THR A 16 2.00 -20.91 9.41
N ALA A 17 2.70 -21.11 10.53
CA ALA A 17 3.17 -20.01 11.38
C ALA A 17 4.16 -19.09 10.66
N SER A 18 5.06 -19.66 9.86
CA SER A 18 6.01 -18.89 9.05
C SER A 18 5.32 -18.07 7.97
N ALA A 19 4.34 -18.63 7.27
CA ALA A 19 3.56 -17.91 6.27
C ALA A 19 2.83 -16.72 6.89
N ALA A 20 2.13 -16.94 8.02
CA ALA A 20 1.45 -15.87 8.73
C ALA A 20 2.40 -14.78 9.27
N ALA A 21 3.62 -15.14 9.66
CA ALA A 21 4.65 -14.17 10.07
C ALA A 21 5.17 -13.38 8.87
N GLN A 22 5.35 -14.03 7.72
CA GLN A 22 5.77 -13.39 6.47
C GLN A 22 4.72 -12.38 6.00
N ASP A 23 3.44 -12.75 6.01
CA ASP A 23 2.34 -11.84 5.65
C ASP A 23 2.35 -10.56 6.52
N LYS A 24 2.54 -10.73 7.84
CA LYS A 24 2.66 -9.58 8.76
C LYS A 24 3.89 -8.72 8.46
N ALA A 25 5.03 -9.34 8.15
CA ALA A 25 6.25 -8.64 7.80
C ALA A 25 6.09 -7.84 6.50
N ASP A 26 5.42 -8.39 5.51
CA ASP A 26 5.16 -7.73 4.23
C ASP A 26 4.21 -6.55 4.39
N VAL A 27 3.14 -6.70 5.18
CA VAL A 27 2.24 -5.57 5.54
C VAL A 27 3.03 -4.47 6.27
N ALA A 28 3.83 -4.82 7.27
CA ALA A 28 4.62 -3.85 8.03
C ALA A 28 5.62 -3.10 7.14
N LYS A 29 6.28 -3.81 6.21
CA LYS A 29 7.21 -3.23 5.24
C LYS A 29 6.51 -2.26 4.30
N ALA A 30 5.32 -2.60 3.82
CA ALA A 30 4.51 -1.75 2.96
C ALA A 30 4.14 -0.43 3.68
N VAL A 31 3.61 -0.53 4.91
CA VAL A 31 3.32 0.64 5.76
C VAL A 31 4.54 1.52 5.97
N TYR A 32 5.69 0.92 6.25
CA TYR A 32 6.95 1.63 6.44
C TYR A 32 7.40 2.37 5.17
N HIS A 33 7.38 1.72 4.01
CA HIS A 33 7.73 2.35 2.74
C HIS A 33 6.84 3.55 2.45
N HIS A 34 5.53 3.45 2.71
CA HIS A 34 4.61 4.55 2.53
C HIS A 34 4.86 5.72 3.48
N ALA A 35 5.20 5.45 4.74
CA ALA A 35 5.58 6.51 5.68
C ALA A 35 6.80 7.30 5.16
N VAL A 36 7.80 6.61 4.60
CA VAL A 36 8.98 7.23 3.96
C VAL A 36 8.57 8.11 2.77
N LEU A 37 7.69 7.62 1.89
CA LEU A 37 7.20 8.41 0.75
C LEU A 37 6.43 9.65 1.18
N ARG A 38 5.62 9.55 2.25
CA ARG A 38 4.86 10.66 2.79
C ARG A 38 5.77 11.76 3.35
N LEU A 39 6.85 11.38 4.05
CA LEU A 39 7.87 12.32 4.52
C LEU A 39 8.52 13.06 3.33
N HIS A 40 8.84 12.34 2.26
CA HIS A 40 9.47 12.94 1.08
C HIS A 40 8.53 13.90 0.34
N ARG A 41 7.25 13.51 0.15
CA ARG A 41 6.22 14.36 -0.48
C ARG A 41 5.89 15.60 0.35
N ALA A 42 6.02 15.52 1.67
CA ALA A 42 5.88 16.68 2.56
C ALA A 42 7.06 17.66 2.48
N GLY A 43 8.03 17.42 1.58
CA GLY A 43 9.20 18.29 1.35
C GLY A 43 10.48 17.81 2.03
N GLY A 44 10.45 16.71 2.78
CA GLY A 44 11.65 16.15 3.41
C GLY A 44 12.66 15.65 2.36
N SER A 45 13.91 16.07 2.47
CA SER A 45 14.96 15.53 1.60
C SER A 45 15.24 14.07 1.95
N MET A 46 15.68 13.27 0.97
CA MET A 46 16.03 11.86 1.20
C MET A 46 17.14 11.70 2.26
N ARG A 47 18.00 12.71 2.42
CA ARG A 47 19.06 12.73 3.42
C ARG A 47 18.51 12.92 4.84
N GLU A 48 17.66 13.91 5.05
CA GLU A 48 17.01 14.15 6.34
C GLU A 48 16.17 12.96 6.79
N ILE A 49 15.45 12.34 5.85
CA ILE A 49 14.64 11.13 6.14
C ILE A 49 15.53 9.96 6.54
N ALA A 50 16.68 9.77 5.87
CA ALA A 50 17.63 8.72 6.20
C ALA A 50 18.20 8.90 7.62
N ASP A 51 18.62 10.13 7.95
CA ASP A 51 19.17 10.47 9.26
C ASP A 51 18.12 10.28 10.37
N ALA A 52 16.88 10.77 10.16
CA ALA A 52 15.79 10.65 11.12
C ALA A 52 15.38 9.19 11.38
N LEU A 53 15.37 8.35 10.34
CA LEU A 53 15.00 6.93 10.44
C LEU A 53 16.20 6.02 10.74
N LYS A 54 17.39 6.58 10.97
CA LYS A 54 18.64 5.86 11.23
C LYS A 54 18.91 4.76 10.20
N MET A 55 18.66 5.08 8.93
CA MET A 55 18.90 4.17 7.82
C MET A 55 19.87 4.78 6.81
N SER A 56 20.38 3.96 5.90
CA SER A 56 21.25 4.47 4.84
C SER A 56 20.46 5.31 3.83
N HIS A 57 21.10 6.37 3.33
CA HIS A 57 20.57 7.17 2.22
C HIS A 57 20.20 6.30 1.00
N GLN A 58 21.02 5.29 0.71
CA GLN A 58 20.76 4.33 -0.37
C GLN A 58 19.45 3.56 -0.17
N ARG A 59 19.09 3.23 1.08
CA ARG A 59 17.84 2.54 1.38
C ARG A 59 16.63 3.43 1.13
N VAL A 60 16.69 4.70 1.54
CA VAL A 60 15.63 5.68 1.24
C VAL A 60 15.47 5.86 -0.27
N HIS A 61 16.58 6.01 -0.99
CA HIS A 61 16.57 6.13 -2.46
C HIS A 61 15.92 4.92 -3.12
N GLN A 62 16.25 3.69 -2.70
CA GLN A 62 15.59 2.48 -3.21
C GLN A 62 14.08 2.50 -2.97
N ILE A 63 13.62 2.88 -1.79
CA ILE A 63 12.20 2.94 -1.45
C ILE A 63 11.47 3.96 -2.35
N VAL A 64 12.04 5.17 -2.48
CA VAL A 64 11.46 6.24 -3.31
C VAL A 64 11.44 5.85 -4.78
N GLU A 65 12.53 5.33 -5.33
CA GLU A 65 12.63 4.95 -6.75
C GLU A 65 11.80 3.71 -7.12
N GLN A 66 11.74 2.70 -6.26
CA GLN A 66 10.89 1.51 -6.51
C GLN A 66 9.42 1.89 -6.56
N SER A 67 9.01 2.89 -5.77
CA SER A 67 7.63 3.37 -5.72
C SER A 67 7.26 4.19 -6.96
N LYS A 68 8.23 4.84 -7.63
CA LYS A 68 8.03 5.49 -8.94
C LYS A 68 7.72 4.49 -10.06
N ARG A 69 8.09 3.21 -9.91
CA ARG A 69 7.91 2.18 -10.96
C ARG A 69 6.50 1.57 -11.00
N VAL A 70 5.67 1.83 -9.99
CA VAL A 70 4.31 1.28 -9.93
C VAL A 70 3.33 2.39 -10.27
N GLU A 71 3.28 2.82 -11.52
CA GLU A 71 2.36 3.86 -12.02
C GLU A 71 1.03 3.29 -12.52
N ARG A 72 0.50 2.24 -11.89
CA ARG A 72 -0.79 1.66 -12.28
C ARG A 72 -1.67 1.40 -11.08
N CYS A 73 -2.96 1.60 -11.26
CA CYS A 73 -3.96 1.30 -10.26
C CYS A 73 -4.08 -0.21 -10.04
N TRP A 74 -3.95 -0.68 -8.80
CA TRP A 74 -4.08 -2.10 -8.43
C TRP A 74 -5.53 -2.59 -8.44
N PHE A 75 -6.49 -1.69 -8.65
CA PHE A 75 -7.92 -2.02 -8.70
C PHE A 75 -8.41 -2.23 -10.13
N CYS A 76 -8.02 -1.36 -11.07
CA CYS A 76 -8.44 -1.43 -12.48
C CYS A 76 -7.31 -1.66 -13.48
N ALA A 77 -6.06 -1.83 -13.00
CA ALA A 77 -4.83 -2.00 -13.79
C ALA A 77 -4.45 -0.84 -14.73
N ARG A 78 -5.22 0.26 -14.77
CA ARG A 78 -4.94 1.44 -15.60
C ARG A 78 -3.69 2.16 -15.14
N ALA A 79 -2.90 2.63 -16.09
CA ALA A 79 -1.71 3.43 -15.84
C ALA A 79 -2.06 4.89 -15.48
N ALA A 80 -1.09 5.61 -14.91
CA ALA A 80 -1.25 6.98 -14.43
C ALA A 80 -1.64 7.97 -15.56
N ASP A 81 -1.25 7.70 -16.81
CA ASP A 81 -1.63 8.46 -18.01
C ASP A 81 -3.06 8.15 -18.52
N GLN A 82 -3.69 7.09 -18.00
CA GLN A 82 -5.03 6.64 -18.38
C GLN A 82 -6.12 7.02 -17.37
N VAL A 83 -5.75 7.71 -16.29
CA VAL A 83 -6.64 8.13 -15.21
C VAL A 83 -6.38 9.59 -14.86
N GLY A 84 -7.37 10.25 -14.26
CA GLY A 84 -7.19 11.65 -13.88
C GLY A 84 -6.18 11.79 -12.75
N LYS A 85 -6.23 10.88 -11.75
CA LYS A 85 -5.34 10.90 -10.59
C LYS A 85 -5.06 9.50 -10.08
N LEU A 86 -3.87 9.32 -9.51
CA LEU A 86 -3.44 8.07 -8.89
C LEU A 86 -2.90 8.36 -7.49
N MET A 87 -3.46 7.69 -6.48
CA MET A 87 -3.03 7.80 -5.10
C MET A 87 -2.31 6.53 -4.67
N ALA A 88 -1.08 6.70 -4.18
CA ALA A 88 -0.29 5.61 -3.63
C ALA A 88 -0.62 5.41 -2.14
N GLY A 89 -1.24 4.28 -1.82
CA GLY A 89 -1.47 3.82 -0.45
C GLY A 89 -0.30 3.01 0.11
N PRO A 90 -0.46 2.47 1.34
CA PRO A 90 0.56 1.67 2.04
C PRO A 90 1.08 0.49 1.23
N ALA A 91 0.19 -0.24 0.56
CA ALA A 91 0.53 -1.45 -0.17
C ALA A 91 -0.12 -1.53 -1.57
N ALA A 92 -0.75 -0.47 -2.07
CA ALA A 92 -1.47 -0.49 -3.35
C ALA A 92 -1.67 0.92 -3.91
N LEU A 93 -1.88 1.04 -5.23
CA LEU A 93 -2.29 2.31 -5.85
C LEU A 93 -3.76 2.28 -6.25
N ILE A 94 -4.50 3.36 -5.96
CA ILE A 94 -5.90 3.51 -6.33
C ILE A 94 -6.11 4.79 -7.14
N CYS A 95 -6.83 4.69 -8.26
CA CYS A 95 -7.16 5.85 -9.09
C CYS A 95 -8.44 6.55 -8.62
N ASP A 96 -8.61 7.80 -9.05
CA ASP A 96 -9.82 8.60 -8.83
C ASP A 96 -11.09 7.89 -9.26
N LEU A 97 -11.07 7.19 -10.39
CA LEU A 97 -12.22 6.43 -10.88
C LEU A 97 -12.60 5.30 -9.93
N CYS A 98 -11.63 4.50 -9.48
CA CYS A 98 -11.87 3.41 -8.54
C CYS A 98 -12.33 3.91 -7.18
N VAL A 99 -11.83 5.06 -6.72
CA VAL A 99 -12.33 5.68 -5.48
C VAL A 99 -13.78 6.11 -5.64
N ALA A 100 -14.15 6.72 -6.76
CA ALA A 100 -15.51 7.20 -7.01
C ALA A 100 -16.53 6.08 -7.16
N SER A 101 -16.15 4.93 -7.75
CA SER A 101 -17.05 3.82 -8.04
C SER A 101 -16.98 2.66 -7.03
N ALA A 102 -16.15 2.76 -5.98
CA ALA A 102 -15.95 1.65 -5.06
C ALA A 102 -17.14 1.47 -4.09
N GLU A 103 -17.78 0.31 -4.21
CA GLU A 103 -18.73 -0.19 -3.21
C GLU A 103 -18.07 -1.27 -2.37
N VAL A 104 -18.24 -1.18 -1.05
CA VAL A 104 -17.80 -2.21 -0.10
C VAL A 104 -18.93 -3.23 0.08
N GLY A 105 -18.58 -4.51 0.12
CA GLY A 105 -19.56 -5.58 0.26
C GLY A 105 -19.06 -6.64 1.22
N GLU A 106 -18.46 -7.68 0.65
CA GLU A 106 -17.99 -8.84 1.40
C GLU A 106 -16.91 -8.50 2.43
N VAL A 107 -16.89 -9.28 3.51
CA VAL A 107 -15.91 -9.12 4.58
C VAL A 107 -14.59 -9.76 4.15
N GLY A 108 -13.51 -8.99 4.21
CA GLY A 108 -12.17 -9.44 3.89
C GLY A 108 -11.10 -8.53 4.49
N ASP A 109 -9.85 -8.93 4.33
CA ASP A 109 -8.72 -8.18 4.88
C ASP A 109 -8.39 -7.00 3.98
N CYS A 110 -8.45 -5.79 4.54
CA CYS A 110 -8.12 -4.56 3.84
C CYS A 110 -6.60 -4.49 3.58
N SER A 111 -6.18 -4.33 2.32
CA SER A 111 -4.78 -4.16 1.92
C SER A 111 -4.16 -2.84 2.41
N PHE A 112 -4.97 -1.89 2.92
CA PHE A 112 -4.50 -0.59 3.39
C PHE A 112 -4.32 -0.51 4.90
N CYS A 113 -5.29 -1.00 5.67
CA CYS A 113 -5.25 -0.96 7.14
C CYS A 113 -5.04 -2.33 7.80
N GLY A 114 -5.10 -3.43 7.05
CA GLY A 114 -4.88 -4.79 7.54
C GLY A 114 -6.03 -5.39 8.37
N GLU A 115 -7.12 -4.64 8.60
CA GLU A 115 -8.26 -5.11 9.39
C GLU A 115 -9.26 -5.89 8.53
N THR A 116 -9.85 -6.95 9.09
CA THR A 116 -10.93 -7.74 8.48
C THR A 116 -12.26 -6.99 8.61
N LYS A 117 -12.76 -6.44 7.50
CA LYS A 117 -13.95 -5.57 7.43
C LYS A 117 -14.64 -5.71 6.07
N PRO A 118 -15.83 -5.13 5.87
CA PRO A 118 -16.39 -4.97 4.53
C PRO A 118 -15.39 -4.24 3.61
N VAL A 119 -15.03 -4.87 2.50
CA VAL A 119 -14.05 -4.36 1.54
C VAL A 119 -14.62 -4.28 0.14
N HIS A 120 -14.04 -3.37 -0.64
CA HIS A 120 -14.15 -3.32 -2.09
C HIS A 120 -13.02 -4.16 -2.70
N HIS A 121 -13.36 -5.02 -3.66
CA HIS A 121 -12.42 -5.88 -4.36
C HIS A 121 -11.98 -5.22 -5.67
N GLY A 122 -10.67 -5.03 -5.80
CA GLY A 122 -10.02 -4.71 -7.06
C GLY A 122 -9.40 -5.95 -7.70
N ALA A 123 -8.73 -5.75 -8.84
CA ALA A 123 -7.98 -6.80 -9.53
C ALA A 123 -6.90 -7.45 -8.64
N GLU A 124 -6.16 -6.66 -7.87
CA GLU A 124 -5.01 -7.12 -7.08
C GLU A 124 -5.03 -6.66 -5.61
N ALA A 125 -6.06 -5.91 -5.19
CA ALA A 125 -6.13 -5.31 -3.86
C ALA A 125 -7.55 -5.30 -3.29
N ARG A 126 -7.65 -5.21 -1.96
CA ARG A 126 -8.91 -5.03 -1.23
C ARG A 126 -8.83 -3.77 -0.37
N ILE A 127 -9.91 -2.99 -0.28
CA ILE A 127 -9.91 -1.74 0.50
C ILE A 127 -11.22 -1.52 1.25
N CYS A 128 -11.15 -1.17 2.54
CA CYS A 128 -12.33 -0.90 3.34
C CYS A 128 -12.86 0.53 3.15
N ARG A 129 -14.11 0.79 3.58
CA ARG A 129 -14.76 2.10 3.40
C ARG A 129 -13.97 3.25 3.98
N LYS A 130 -13.46 3.10 5.20
CA LYS A 130 -12.65 4.14 5.86
C LYS A 130 -11.38 4.50 5.08
N CYS A 131 -10.71 3.50 4.50
CA CYS A 131 -9.53 3.73 3.67
C CYS A 131 -9.89 4.32 2.30
N LEU A 132 -11.04 3.96 1.72
CA LEU A 132 -11.58 4.61 0.53
C LEU A 132 -11.88 6.08 0.77
N ASP A 133 -12.55 6.42 1.86
CA ASP A 133 -12.90 7.80 2.21
C ASP A 133 -11.64 8.66 2.41
N PHE A 134 -10.63 8.11 3.10
CA PHE A 134 -9.33 8.76 3.23
C PHE A 134 -8.67 8.97 1.86
N SER A 135 -8.73 7.95 0.99
CA SER A 135 -8.18 8.04 -0.37
C SER A 135 -8.87 9.13 -1.18
N ALA A 136 -10.20 9.23 -1.08
CA ALA A 136 -11.01 10.26 -1.72
C ALA A 136 -10.64 11.66 -1.23
N ALA A 137 -10.49 11.83 0.08
CA ALA A 137 -10.09 13.10 0.69
C ALA A 137 -8.72 13.55 0.16
N VAL A 138 -7.71 12.65 0.15
CA VAL A 138 -6.36 12.98 -0.35
C VAL A 138 -6.37 13.32 -1.85
N ILE A 139 -7.11 12.56 -2.67
CA ILE A 139 -7.24 12.81 -4.11
C ILE A 139 -7.93 14.16 -4.38
N THR A 140 -8.87 14.55 -3.51
CA THR A 140 -9.58 15.82 -3.62
C THR A 140 -8.72 16.98 -3.12
N GLU A 141 -8.03 16.87 -1.99
CA GLU A 141 -7.13 17.92 -1.48
C GLU A 141 -5.95 18.21 -2.41
N ALA A 142 -5.42 17.20 -3.10
CA ALA A 142 -4.39 17.40 -4.13
C ALA A 142 -4.83 18.37 -5.24
N THR A 143 -6.14 18.42 -5.58
CA THR A 143 -6.65 19.35 -6.60
C THR A 143 -6.64 20.81 -6.18
N VAL A 144 -6.85 21.06 -4.89
CA VAL A 144 -6.95 22.43 -4.37
C VAL A 144 -5.56 23.06 -4.30
N SER A 145 -4.52 22.24 -4.07
CA SER A 145 -3.13 22.68 -4.07
C SER A 145 -2.62 23.06 -5.47
N GLU A 146 -2.97 22.31 -6.52
CA GLU A 146 -2.58 22.63 -7.90
C GLU A 146 -3.37 23.83 -8.48
N ALA A 147 -4.60 24.07 -8.04
CA ALA A 147 -5.40 25.23 -8.48
C ALA A 147 -5.00 26.56 -7.81
N ALA A 148 -4.21 26.52 -6.74
CA ALA A 148 -3.84 27.68 -5.93
C ALA A 148 -2.46 28.30 -6.28
N SER A 149 -1.86 27.94 -7.41
CA SER A 149 -0.66 28.63 -7.94
C SER A 149 -1.05 29.62 -9.04
N PRO A 150 -1.33 30.90 -8.73
CA PRO A 150 -1.26 31.94 -9.73
C PRO A 150 0.22 32.15 -10.08
N ARG A 151 0.49 32.15 -11.38
CA ARG A 151 1.79 32.48 -11.98
C ARG A 151 2.32 33.84 -11.53
#